data_AF-A0A2M7XTP3-F1
#
_entry.id   AF-A0A2M7XTP3-F1
#
_cell.length_a   1.000
_cell.length_b   1.000
_cell.length_c   1.000
_cell.angle_alpha   90.00
_cell.angle_beta   90.00
_cell.angle_gamma   90.00
#
_symmetry.space_group_name_H-M   'P 1'
#
loop_
_entity.id
_entity.type
_entity.pdbx_description
1 polymer ?
#
loop_
_entity_poly.entity_id
_entity_poly.type
_entity_poly.pdbx_seq_one_letter_code
_entity_poly.pdbx_strand_id
1 'polypeptide(L)' 'MYVVDTELGRVLRFTGPQTDCDEVVELGADILIMPAGIAIAGNQIFVSDANRHLVQIFNFNFEPIGVISHDG' A
#
# COMPACT_ATOMS: atom_id res chain seq x y z
N MET A 1 4.47 -8.17 -8.20
CA MET A 1 3.19 -8.52 -7.53
C MET A 1 3.07 -7.69 -6.26
N TYR A 2 1.86 -7.31 -5.84
CA TYR A 2 1.62 -6.65 -4.55
C TYR A 2 0.79 -7.55 -3.65
N VAL A 3 1.16 -7.66 -2.38
CA VAL A 3 0.43 -8.43 -1.36
C VAL A 3 0.09 -7.49 -0.20
N VAL A 4 -1.16 -7.54 0.25
CA VAL A 4 -1.59 -6.84 1.46
C VAL A 4 -1.38 -7.77 2.65
N ASP A 5 -0.54 -7.36 3.59
CA ASP A 5 -0.25 -8.08 4.82
C ASP A 5 -0.97 -7.35 5.96
N THR A 6 -2.25 -7.68 6.10
CA THR A 6 -3.21 -6.93 6.93
C THR A 6 -2.85 -6.92 8.41
N GLU A 7 -2.39 -8.05 8.96
CA GLU A 7 -2.07 -8.14 10.40
C GLU A 7 -0.81 -7.36 10.78
N LEU A 8 0.10 -7.14 9.83
CA LEU A 8 1.31 -6.35 10.03
C LEU A 8 1.19 -4.92 9.48
N GLY A 9 0.00 -4.50 9.06
CA GLY A 9 -0.26 -3.12 8.64
C GLY A 9 0.54 -2.69 7.41
N ARG A 10 0.95 -3.61 6.54
CA ARG A 10 1.87 -3.30 5.43
C ARG A 10 1.41 -3.84 4.08
N VAL A 11 1.95 -3.26 3.02
CA VAL A 11 1.89 -3.83 1.67
C VAL A 11 3.30 -4.24 1.25
N LEU A 12 3.43 -5.40 0.61
CA LEU A 12 4.70 -5.91 0.08
C LEU A 12 4.70 -5.81 -1.45
N ARG A 13 5.74 -5.20 -2.03
CA ARG A 13 6.00 -5.27 -3.48
C ARG A 13 7.07 -6.34 -3.74
N PHE A 14 6.74 -7.31 -4.60
CA PHE A 14 7.67 -8.31 -5.13
C PHE A 14 8.09 -7.95 -6.55
N THR A 15 9.39 -7.75 -6.77
CA THR A 15 10.01 -7.45 -8.08
C THR A 15 10.89 -8.62 -8.54
N GLY A 16 10.51 -9.32 -9.62
CA GLY A 16 11.32 -10.40 -10.20
C GLY A 16 10.52 -11.36 -11.09
N PRO A 17 11.17 -12.16 -11.96
CA PRO A 17 10.54 -13.12 -12.86
C PRO A 17 10.06 -14.42 -12.17
N GLN A 18 9.58 -14.30 -10.92
CA GLN A 18 8.92 -15.35 -10.10
C GLN A 18 9.83 -16.28 -9.25
N THR A 19 11.16 -16.28 -9.37
CA THR A 19 12.01 -17.24 -8.62
C THR A 19 12.97 -16.65 -7.57
N ASP A 20 13.47 -15.43 -7.74
CA ASP A 20 14.28 -14.75 -6.71
C ASP A 20 13.59 -13.44 -6.32
N CYS A 21 12.99 -13.44 -5.13
CA CYS A 21 12.22 -12.36 -4.54
C CYS A 21 13.14 -11.47 -3.68
N ASP A 22 14.16 -10.86 -4.26
CA ASP A 22 15.22 -10.26 -3.46
C ASP A 22 14.94 -8.83 -2.96
N GLU A 23 13.82 -8.23 -3.34
CA GLU A 23 13.40 -6.96 -2.74
C GLU A 23 11.93 -7.01 -2.34
N VAL A 24 11.72 -7.21 -1.04
CA VAL A 24 10.46 -6.94 -0.37
C VAL A 24 10.54 -5.51 0.14
N VAL A 25 9.79 -4.62 -0.51
CA VAL A 25 9.64 -3.26 0.01
C VAL A 25 8.36 -3.17 0.80
N GLU A 26 8.48 -2.75 2.06
CA GLU A 26 7.37 -2.51 2.96
C GLU A 26 6.78 -1.12 2.74
N LEU A 27 5.46 -1.09 2.65
CA LEU A 27 4.67 0.10 2.44
C LEU A 27 3.82 0.39 3.67
N GLY A 28 3.96 1.59 4.20
CA GLY A 28 2.97 2.16 5.11
C GLY A 28 2.90 1.52 6.49
N ALA A 29 3.89 0.78 6.97
CA ALA A 29 3.88 0.24 8.34
C ALA A 29 3.66 1.34 9.43
N ASP A 30 4.14 2.57 9.18
CA ASP A 30 3.94 3.72 10.08
C ASP A 30 2.68 4.55 9.76
N ILE A 31 1.93 4.20 8.70
CA ILE A 31 0.83 5.02 8.15
C ILE A 31 -0.48 4.22 8.09
N LEU A 32 -0.43 2.94 7.77
CA LEU A 32 -1.57 2.06 7.61
C LEU A 32 -1.82 1.30 8.91
N ILE A 33 -3.08 1.17 9.31
CA ILE A 33 -3.47 0.43 10.52
C ILE A 33 -4.08 -0.91 10.15
N MET A 34 -5.03 -0.95 9.21
CA MET A 34 -5.64 -2.21 8.76
C MET A 34 -5.89 -2.16 7.25
N PRO A 35 -4.84 -2.30 6.42
CA PRO A 35 -4.99 -2.27 4.98
C PRO A 35 -5.76 -3.53 4.52
N ALA A 36 -6.78 -3.32 3.69
CA ALA A 36 -7.68 -4.39 3.24
C ALA A 36 -7.68 -4.62 1.73
N GLY A 37 -7.17 -3.66 0.96
CA GLY A 37 -7.24 -3.69 -0.50
C GLY A 37 -6.22 -2.75 -1.12
N ILE A 38 -5.78 -3.10 -2.33
CA ILE A 38 -4.83 -2.32 -3.12
C ILE A 38 -5.28 -2.23 -4.56
N ALA A 39 -5.14 -1.05 -5.16
CA ALA A 39 -5.34 -0.82 -6.58
C ALA A 39 -4.25 0.11 -7.12
N ILE A 40 -3.96 0.00 -8.42
CA ILE A 40 -3.00 0.86 -9.11
C ILE A 40 -3.72 1.51 -10.28
N ALA A 41 -3.64 2.82 -10.38
CA ALA A 41 -4.16 3.58 -11.51
C ALA A 41 -3.16 4.68 -11.88
N GLY A 42 -2.73 4.69 -13.15
CA GLY A 42 -1.69 5.60 -13.61
C GLY A 42 -0.39 5.43 -12.79
N ASN A 43 0.06 6.52 -12.15
CA ASN A 43 1.29 6.55 -11.37
C ASN A 43 1.05 6.53 -9.85
N GLN A 44 -0.09 6.00 -9.42
CA GLN A 44 -0.55 6.04 -8.03
C GLN A 44 -0.95 4.64 -7.54
N ILE A 45 -0.61 4.37 -6.28
CA ILE A 45 -1.01 3.19 -5.53
C ILE A 45 -2.05 3.64 -4.50
N PHE A 46 -3.21 2.99 -4.51
CA PHE A 46 -4.31 3.26 -3.60
C PHE A 46 -4.43 2.09 -2.64
N VAL A 47 -4.37 2.36 -1.34
CA VAL A 47 -4.52 1.35 -0.29
C VAL A 47 -5.70 1.75 0.59
N SER A 48 -6.72 0.89 0.64
CA SER A 48 -7.85 1.10 1.55
C SER A 48 -7.45 0.71 2.97
N ASP A 49 -7.46 1.66 3.89
CA ASP A 49 -7.23 1.42 5.31
C ASP A 49 -8.58 1.37 6.03
N ALA A 50 -9.00 0.14 6.34
CA ALA A 50 -10.33 -0.12 6.88
C ALA A 50 -10.51 0.40 8.31
N ASN A 51 -9.44 0.49 9.10
CA ASN A 51 -9.51 1.02 10.47
C ASN A 51 -9.49 2.55 10.48
N ARG A 52 -8.72 3.18 9.59
CA ARG A 52 -8.68 4.64 9.45
C ARG A 52 -9.83 5.21 8.61
N HIS A 53 -10.69 4.37 8.06
CA HIS A 53 -11.84 4.76 7.23
C HIS A 53 -11.45 5.68 6.05
N LEU A 54 -10.30 5.43 5.44
CA LEU A 54 -9.75 6.24 4.34
C LEU A 54 -9.06 5.38 3.29
N VAL A 55 -8.76 6.01 2.15
CA VAL A 55 -7.83 5.47 1.15
C VAL A 55 -6.57 6.31 1.15
N GLN A 56 -5.43 5.69 1.49
CA GLN A 56 -4.12 6.32 1.41
C GLN A 56 -3.57 6.17 -0.01
N ILE A 57 -3.06 7.26 -0.57
CA ILE A 57 -2.45 7.30 -1.90
C ILE A 57 -0.93 7.40 -1.76
N PHE A 58 -0.20 6.57 -2.49
CA PHE A 58 1.26 6.59 -2.60
C PHE A 58 1.72 6.74 -4.05
N ASN A 59 2.93 7.25 -4.25
CA ASN A 59 3.65 7.13 -5.51
C ASN A 59 4.41 5.77 -5.57
N PHE A 60 5.09 5.47 -6.69
CA PHE A 60 5.87 4.24 -6.84
C PHE A 60 7.20 4.21 -6.07
N ASN A 61 7.62 5.35 -5.50
CA ASN A 61 8.69 5.44 -4.51
C ASN A 61 8.17 5.18 -3.08
N PHE A 62 6.88 4.88 -2.94
CA PHE A 62 6.19 4.57 -1.69
C PHE A 62 6.06 5.74 -0.71
N GLU A 63 6.16 6.96 -1.23
CA GLU A 63 5.92 8.17 -0.45
C GLU A 63 4.40 8.45 -0.42
N PRO A 64 3.82 8.79 0.75
CA PRO A 64 2.43 9.19 0.83
C PRO A 64 2.23 10.53 0.10
N ILE A 65 1.28 10.59 -0.83
CA ILE A 65 1.03 11.77 -1.67
C ILE A 65 -0.39 12.33 -1.55
N GLY A 66 -1.28 11.64 -0.83
CA GLY A 66 -2.64 12.12 -0.63
C GLY A 66 -3.53 11.12 0.11
N VAL A 67 -4.71 11.58 0.50
CA VAL A 67 -5.73 10.78 1.19
C VAL A 67 -7.08 11.06 0.54
N ILE A 68 -7.91 10.02 0.44
CA ILE A 68 -9.34 10.16 0.18
C ILE A 68 -10.05 9.76 1.48
N SER A 69 -10.70 10.72 2.12
CA SER A 69 -11.47 10.55 3.36
C SER A 69 -12.81 11.26 3.24
N HIS A 70 -13.74 10.90 4.13
CA HIS A 70 -14.99 11.63 4.30
C HIS A 70 -14.75 13.05 4.84
N ASP A 71 -13.70 13.21 5.64
CA ASP A 71 -13.26 14.50 6.18
C ASP A 71 -12.38 15.17 5.12
N GLY A 72 -12.98 16.03 4.31
CA GLY A 72 -12.30 16.82 3.28
C GLY A 72 -11.58 18.03 3.85
#